data_AF-A0A534LMI8-F1
#
_entry.id   AF-A0A534LMI8-F1
#
_cell.length_a   1.000
_cell.length_b   1.000
_cell.length_c   1.000
_cell.angle_alpha   90.00
_cell.angle_beta   90.00
_cell.angle_gamma   90.00
#
_symmetry.space_group_name_H-M   'P 1'
#
loop_
_entity.id
_entity.type
_entity.pdbx_description
1 polymer ?
#
loop_
_entity_poly.entity_id
_entity_poly.type
_entity_poly.pdbx_seq_one_letter_code
_entity_poly.pdbx_strand_id
1 'polypeptide(L)'
;MNDRRGDPTQPNHPGDLVGPATAGPSLAASRPHARIFVGILLAFLGIGLEAIGFAIGYQVPNGPSQTINDLLLRQGLEAVAEASALALWGIGLFFVFFYVAQIRPETKPWTSTAAIVLLATGIAGAVIRLVEFRIFSILLSGAPYSSLIPILQIAAGLRLAIGLAGSVATIVALFGLTRPAGLG
;
A
#
# COMPACT_ATOMS: atom_id res chain seq x y z
N MET A 1 -58.40 30.52 49.42
CA MET A 1 -58.95 29.44 48.58
C MET A 1 -58.17 29.50 47.26
N ASN A 2 -57.22 28.57 47.09
CA ASN A 2 -56.57 28.02 45.87
C ASN A 2 -56.17 28.96 44.71
N ASP A 3 -55.10 28.80 43.93
CA ASP A 3 -53.88 27.97 43.88
C ASP A 3 -53.20 28.29 42.51
N ARG A 4 -51.89 28.03 42.37
CA ARG A 4 -51.09 27.76 41.14
C ARG A 4 -50.34 28.86 40.34
N ARG A 5 -49.00 28.67 40.38
CA ARG A 5 -48.01 28.48 39.27
C ARG A 5 -47.95 29.60 38.21
N GLY A 6 -46.87 30.37 38.03
CA GLY A 6 -45.47 29.95 37.93
C GLY A 6 -45.15 29.59 36.47
N ASP A 7 -44.64 30.55 35.69
CA ASP A 7 -43.88 30.26 34.46
C ASP A 7 -42.64 31.18 34.38
N PRO A 8 -41.42 30.63 34.35
CA PRO A 8 -40.17 31.39 34.33
C PRO A 8 -39.56 31.38 32.92
N THR A 9 -39.92 32.31 32.03
CA THR A 9 -39.19 32.46 30.75
C THR A 9 -39.24 33.87 30.20
N GLN A 10 -38.32 34.73 30.62
CA GLN A 10 -37.74 35.70 29.70
C GLN A 10 -36.32 36.02 30.12
N PRO A 11 -35.35 35.61 29.31
CA PRO A 11 -34.52 36.65 28.74
C PRO A 11 -34.15 36.38 27.26
N ASN A 12 -33.88 37.50 26.56
CA ASN A 12 -33.02 37.63 25.38
C ASN A 12 -33.69 37.66 23.98
N HIS A 13 -33.90 38.88 23.52
CA HIS A 13 -33.44 39.33 22.21
C HIS A 13 -32.58 40.59 22.44
N PRO A 14 -31.64 40.99 21.55
CA PRO A 14 -31.33 40.49 20.20
C PRO A 14 -29.82 40.33 19.94
N GLY A 15 -29.40 39.30 19.20
CA GLY A 15 -27.99 39.13 18.82
C GLY A 15 -27.86 38.24 17.60
N ASP A 16 -27.89 38.88 16.44
CA ASP A 16 -27.24 38.50 15.18
C ASP A 16 -27.12 37.00 14.86
N LEU A 17 -28.03 36.57 13.98
CA LEU A 17 -27.72 35.95 12.68
C LEU A 17 -26.26 35.47 12.50
N VAL A 18 -25.87 34.42 13.21
CA VAL A 18 -24.74 33.59 12.79
C VAL A 18 -25.27 32.70 11.68
N GLY A 19 -25.16 33.19 10.44
CA GLY A 19 -25.28 32.33 9.25
C GLY A 19 -24.36 31.12 9.39
N PRO A 20 -24.69 29.96 8.79
CA PRO A 20 -23.92 28.74 8.98
C PRO A 20 -22.48 29.04 8.60
N ALA A 21 -21.59 29.05 9.60
CA ALA A 21 -20.16 29.09 9.35
C ALA A 21 -19.89 27.90 8.44
N THR A 22 -19.55 28.18 7.18
CA THR A 22 -18.96 27.19 6.29
C THR A 22 -17.71 26.69 7.00
N ALA A 23 -17.87 25.62 7.78
CA ALA A 23 -16.79 24.91 8.39
C ALA A 23 -16.00 24.30 7.24
N GLY A 24 -15.04 25.07 6.70
CA GLY A 24 -13.98 24.51 5.90
C GLY A 24 -13.40 23.32 6.65
N PRO A 25 -13.05 22.22 5.95
CA PRO A 25 -12.69 20.97 6.61
C PRO A 25 -11.63 21.25 7.67
N SER A 26 -11.96 20.92 8.92
CA SER A 26 -11.07 21.21 10.04
C SER A 26 -9.70 20.58 9.79
N LEU A 27 -8.63 21.21 10.29
CA LEU A 27 -7.27 20.69 10.21
C LEU A 27 -7.12 19.26 10.79
N ALA A 28 -8.12 18.77 11.55
CA ALA A 28 -8.20 17.40 12.04
C ALA A 28 -8.81 16.44 10.99
N ALA A 29 -9.77 16.89 10.19
CA ALA A 29 -10.33 16.15 9.05
C ALA A 29 -9.34 16.05 7.87
N SER A 30 -8.41 17.01 7.74
CA SER A 30 -7.40 17.00 6.67
C SER A 30 -6.26 15.98 6.88
N ARG A 31 -5.97 15.60 8.14
CA ARG A 31 -4.89 14.66 8.49
C ARG A 31 -5.05 13.26 7.88
N PRO A 32 -6.20 12.56 8.00
CA PRO A 32 -6.38 11.26 7.36
C PRO A 32 -6.34 11.36 5.83
N HIS A 33 -6.93 12.40 5.23
CA HIS A 33 -6.91 12.60 3.78
C HIS A 33 -5.50 12.86 3.24
N ALA A 34 -4.67 13.65 3.93
CA ALA A 34 -3.27 13.86 3.57
C ALA A 34 -2.47 12.54 3.58
N ARG A 35 -2.73 11.66 4.56
CA ARG A 35 -2.04 10.37 4.66
C ARG A 35 -2.50 9.38 3.59
N ILE A 36 -3.78 9.40 3.22
CA ILE A 36 -4.30 8.65 2.07
C ILE A 36 -3.63 9.14 0.78
N PHE A 37 -3.51 10.45 0.58
CA PHE A 37 -2.82 11.02 -0.58
C PHE A 37 -1.35 10.60 -0.64
N VAL A 38 -0.63 10.63 0.49
CA VAL A 38 0.75 10.12 0.56
C VAL A 38 0.80 8.63 0.18
N GLY A 39 -0.15 7.83 0.67
CA GLY A 39 -0.26 6.42 0.28
C GLY A 39 -0.44 6.23 -1.23
N ILE A 40 -1.32 7.03 -1.85
CA ILE A 40 -1.51 7.03 -3.31
C ILE A 40 -0.21 7.40 -4.01
N LEU A 41 0.46 8.48 -3.59
CA LEU A 41 1.72 8.93 -4.17
C LEU A 41 2.80 7.83 -4.11
N LEU A 42 2.94 7.15 -2.98
CA LEU A 42 3.88 6.04 -2.81
C LEU A 42 3.56 4.87 -3.74
N ALA A 43 2.28 4.52 -3.89
CA ALA A 43 1.86 3.46 -4.80
C ALA A 43 2.19 3.81 -6.27
N PHE A 44 1.96 5.05 -6.68
CA PHE A 44 2.34 5.53 -8.02
C PHE A 44 3.86 5.58 -8.23
N LEU A 45 4.61 5.99 -7.21
CA LEU A 45 6.08 5.95 -7.25
C LEU A 45 6.57 4.51 -7.44
N GLY A 46 5.94 3.55 -6.75
CA GLY A 46 6.20 2.12 -6.92
C GLY A 46 5.99 1.66 -8.36
N ILE A 47 4.82 1.96 -8.95
CA ILE A 47 4.51 1.62 -10.35
C ILE A 47 5.52 2.24 -11.32
N GLY A 48 5.89 3.51 -11.11
CA GLY A 48 6.90 4.17 -11.93
C GLY A 48 8.26 3.49 -11.84
N LEU A 49 8.65 3.05 -10.64
CA LEU A 49 9.92 2.34 -10.43
C LEU A 49 9.91 0.93 -11.02
N GLU A 50 8.78 0.24 -10.98
CA GLU A 50 8.59 -1.05 -11.65
C GLU A 50 8.77 -0.90 -13.16
N ALA A 51 8.18 0.14 -13.76
CA ALA A 51 8.36 0.44 -15.17
C ALA A 51 9.82 0.75 -15.54
N ILE A 52 10.56 1.43 -14.66
CA ILE A 52 12.01 1.66 -14.83
C ILE A 52 12.77 0.33 -14.76
N GLY A 53 12.49 -0.52 -13.77
CA GLY A 53 13.08 -1.85 -13.64
C GLY A 53 12.88 -2.69 -14.91
N PHE A 54 11.63 -2.74 -15.38
CA PHE A 54 11.28 -3.38 -16.65
C PHE A 54 12.09 -2.79 -17.81
N ALA A 55 12.14 -1.46 -17.96
CA ALA A 55 12.90 -0.81 -19.03
C ALA A 55 14.41 -1.12 -18.97
N ILE A 56 15.00 -1.22 -17.77
CA ILE A 56 16.39 -1.67 -17.59
C ILE A 56 16.57 -3.06 -18.21
N GLY A 57 15.62 -3.98 -18.07
CA GLY A 57 15.65 -5.32 -18.68
C GLY A 57 15.63 -5.33 -20.22
N TYR A 58 15.11 -4.29 -20.87
CA TYR A 58 14.96 -4.22 -22.35
C TYR A 58 15.99 -3.37 -23.10
N GLN A 59 16.80 -2.56 -22.41
CA GLN A 59 17.90 -1.82 -23.04
C GLN A 59 18.81 -2.73 -23.89
N VAL A 60 18.86 -2.52 -25.20
CA VAL A 60 19.79 -3.27 -26.07
C VAL A 60 21.22 -2.80 -25.74
N PRO A 61 22.17 -3.71 -25.47
CA PRO A 61 23.54 -3.32 -25.21
C PRO A 61 24.17 -2.63 -26.43
N ASN A 62 24.59 -1.38 -26.27
CA ASN A 62 25.21 -0.57 -27.32
C ASN A 62 26.73 -0.84 -27.47
N GLY A 63 27.19 -2.09 -27.31
CA GLY A 63 28.62 -2.41 -27.35
C GLY A 63 28.93 -3.88 -27.68
N PRO A 64 30.05 -4.17 -28.36
CA PRO A 64 30.36 -5.49 -28.93
C PRO A 64 30.86 -6.55 -27.92
N SER A 65 30.87 -6.28 -26.61
CA SER A 65 31.32 -7.24 -25.60
C SER A 65 30.57 -7.04 -24.29
N GLN A 66 29.51 -7.81 -24.06
CA GLN A 66 28.92 -7.93 -22.73
C GLN A 66 29.73 -8.90 -21.89
N THR A 67 30.22 -8.44 -20.74
CA THR A 67 30.79 -9.34 -19.74
C THR A 67 29.68 -9.90 -18.84
N ILE A 68 29.95 -11.03 -18.18
CA ILE A 68 29.05 -11.57 -17.14
C ILE A 68 28.81 -10.53 -16.02
N ASN A 69 29.80 -9.67 -15.76
CA ASN A 69 29.70 -8.62 -14.77
C ASN A 69 28.69 -7.53 -15.17
N ASP A 70 28.63 -7.16 -16.45
CA ASP A 70 27.64 -6.20 -16.96
C ASP A 70 26.22 -6.75 -16.88
N LEU A 71 26.05 -8.05 -17.14
CA LEU A 71 24.77 -8.74 -16.99
C LEU A 71 24.33 -8.77 -15.51
N LEU A 72 25.24 -9.12 -14.59
CA LEU A 72 24.97 -9.14 -13.16
C LEU A 72 24.62 -7.75 -12.61
N LEU A 73 25.35 -6.71 -13.03
CA LEU A 73 25.08 -5.33 -12.63
C LEU A 73 23.66 -4.92 -13.08
N ARG A 74 23.32 -5.18 -14.33
CA ARG A 74 22.03 -4.82 -14.90
C ARG A 74 20.86 -5.56 -14.23
N GLN A 75 20.99 -6.87 -14.08
CA GLN A 75 20.01 -7.70 -13.37
C GLN A 75 19.89 -7.30 -11.89
N GLY A 76 20.99 -6.85 -11.28
CA GLY A 76 20.99 -6.32 -9.92
C GLY A 76 20.22 -5.01 -9.82
N LEU A 77 20.41 -4.09 -10.77
CA LEU A 77 19.66 -2.83 -10.83
C LEU A 77 18.17 -3.06 -11.08
N GLU A 78 17.83 -3.98 -11.99
CA GLU A 78 16.45 -4.43 -12.24
C GLU A 78 15.82 -4.99 -10.97
N ALA A 79 16.49 -5.92 -10.29
CA ALA A 79 15.97 -6.53 -9.06
C ALA A 79 15.79 -5.53 -7.92
N VAL A 80 16.71 -4.56 -7.76
CA VAL A 80 16.59 -3.51 -6.73
C VAL A 80 15.46 -2.55 -7.05
N ALA A 81 15.29 -2.16 -8.31
CA ALA A 81 14.19 -1.31 -8.76
C ALA A 81 12.84 -2.00 -8.50
N GLU A 82 12.68 -3.25 -8.93
CA GLU A 82 11.46 -4.02 -8.71
C GLU A 82 11.19 -4.30 -7.22
N ALA A 83 12.22 -4.64 -6.43
CA ALA A 83 12.05 -4.84 -4.99
C ALA A 83 11.57 -3.56 -4.30
N SER A 84 12.16 -2.43 -4.68
CA SER A 84 11.77 -1.12 -4.16
C SER A 84 10.36 -0.74 -4.60
N ALA A 85 9.97 -1.08 -5.84
CA ALA A 85 8.63 -0.89 -6.35
C ALA A 85 7.59 -1.66 -5.53
N LEU A 86 7.83 -2.95 -5.27
CA LEU A 86 6.95 -3.80 -4.46
C LEU A 86 6.80 -3.27 -3.03
N ALA A 87 7.90 -2.81 -2.42
CA ALA A 87 7.87 -2.22 -1.08
C ALA A 87 7.05 -0.92 -1.05
N LEU A 88 7.31 -0.01 -1.98
CA LEU A 88 6.57 1.26 -2.11
C LEU A 88 5.09 1.03 -2.37
N TRP A 89 4.76 0.06 -3.21
CA TRP A 89 3.38 -0.32 -3.51
C TRP A 89 2.66 -0.85 -2.27
N GLY A 90 3.26 -1.80 -1.54
CA GLY A 90 2.70 -2.33 -0.30
C GLY A 90 2.53 -1.28 0.80
N ILE A 91 3.53 -0.42 0.99
CA ILE A 91 3.46 0.71 1.94
C ILE A 91 2.36 1.68 1.50
N GLY A 92 2.32 2.05 0.22
CA GLY A 92 1.32 2.96 -0.33
C GLY A 92 -0.10 2.46 -0.09
N LEU A 93 -0.38 1.21 -0.44
CA LEU A 93 -1.68 0.58 -0.21
C LEU A 93 -2.02 0.47 1.28
N PHE A 94 -1.05 0.16 2.13
CA PHE A 94 -1.25 0.17 3.58
C PHE A 94 -1.72 1.55 4.05
N PHE A 95 -1.05 2.63 3.66
CA PHE A 95 -1.47 3.98 4.02
C PHE A 95 -2.89 4.27 3.53
N VAL A 96 -3.20 3.95 2.27
CA VAL A 96 -4.55 4.17 1.71
C VAL A 96 -5.60 3.45 2.54
N PHE A 97 -5.51 2.13 2.69
CA PHE A 97 -6.56 1.34 3.30
C PHE A 97 -6.61 1.49 4.82
N PHE A 98 -5.46 1.61 5.48
CA PHE A 98 -5.42 1.78 6.93
C PHE A 98 -6.03 3.11 7.38
N TYR A 99 -5.77 4.20 6.64
CA TYR A 99 -6.38 5.49 6.95
C TYR A 99 -7.83 5.59 6.47
N VAL A 100 -8.21 4.88 5.40
CA VAL A 100 -9.63 4.74 5.05
C VAL A 100 -10.41 3.98 6.15
N ALA A 101 -9.82 2.93 6.73
CA ALA A 101 -10.43 2.20 7.84
C ALA A 101 -10.68 3.09 9.08
N GLN A 102 -9.89 4.15 9.27
CA GLN A 102 -10.09 5.09 10.38
C GLN A 102 -11.25 6.06 10.15
N ILE A 103 -11.53 6.42 8.89
CA ILE A 103 -12.67 7.28 8.55
C ILE A 103 -13.98 6.49 8.35
N ARG A 104 -13.90 5.17 8.16
CA ARG A 104 -15.06 4.27 8.02
C ARG A 104 -15.10 3.19 9.11
N PRO A 105 -15.69 3.49 10.28
CA PRO A 105 -15.69 2.58 11.42
C PRO A 105 -16.41 1.25 11.15
N GLU A 106 -17.42 1.23 10.28
CA GLU A 106 -18.22 0.03 9.98
C GLU A 106 -17.42 -1.08 9.28
N THR A 107 -16.47 -0.72 8.42
CA THR A 107 -15.62 -1.68 7.69
C THR A 107 -14.22 -1.79 8.28
N LYS A 108 -13.92 -1.01 9.33
CA LYS A 108 -12.61 -0.89 9.97
C LYS A 108 -11.88 -2.22 10.20
N PRO A 109 -12.44 -3.24 10.89
CA PRO A 109 -11.67 -4.46 11.21
C PRO A 109 -11.22 -5.21 9.95
N TRP A 110 -12.05 -5.23 8.90
CA TRP A 110 -11.73 -5.89 7.63
C TRP A 110 -10.69 -5.11 6.85
N THR A 111 -10.91 -3.80 6.67
CA THR A 111 -10.04 -2.94 5.86
C THR A 111 -8.66 -2.73 6.51
N SER A 112 -8.58 -2.61 7.84
CA SER A 112 -7.29 -2.49 8.53
C SER A 112 -6.49 -3.78 8.49
N THR A 113 -7.15 -4.93 8.64
CA THR A 113 -6.48 -6.24 8.55
C THR A 113 -5.95 -6.45 7.14
N ALA A 114 -6.77 -6.17 6.12
CA ALA A 114 -6.34 -6.22 4.73
C ALA A 114 -5.17 -5.27 4.44
N ALA A 115 -5.18 -4.05 4.99
CA ALA A 115 -4.07 -3.11 4.86
C ALA A 115 -2.75 -3.68 5.44
N ILE A 116 -2.81 -4.33 6.61
CA ILE A 116 -1.64 -4.96 7.23
C ILE A 116 -1.11 -6.11 6.37
N VAL A 117 -2.02 -6.92 5.80
CA VAL A 117 -1.64 -8.00 4.87
C VAL A 117 -0.95 -7.42 3.64
N LEU A 118 -1.46 -6.33 3.06
CA LEU A 118 -0.84 -5.66 1.91
C LEU A 118 0.55 -5.09 2.21
N LEU A 119 0.76 -4.57 3.43
CA LEU A 119 2.08 -4.15 3.88
C LEU A 119 3.04 -5.35 3.92
N ALA A 120 2.60 -6.44 4.55
CA ALA A 120 3.41 -7.64 4.71
C ALA A 120 3.74 -8.28 3.36
N THR A 121 2.78 -8.35 2.43
CA THR A 121 2.99 -8.92 1.10
C THR A 121 3.90 -8.07 0.23
N GLY A 122 3.79 -6.73 0.30
CA GLY A 122 4.72 -5.84 -0.41
C GLY A 122 6.16 -5.98 0.07
N ILE A 123 6.38 -6.02 1.40
CA ILE A 123 7.72 -6.23 1.98
C ILE A 123 8.25 -7.63 1.64
N ALA A 124 7.42 -8.66 1.81
CA ALA A 124 7.83 -10.04 1.51
C ALA A 124 8.15 -10.22 0.01
N GLY A 125 7.37 -9.61 -0.87
CA GLY A 125 7.63 -9.60 -2.32
C GLY A 125 8.97 -8.94 -2.65
N ALA A 126 9.27 -7.79 -2.01
CA ALA A 126 10.56 -7.11 -2.18
C ALA A 126 11.74 -7.99 -1.76
N VAL A 127 11.64 -8.67 -0.62
CA VAL A 127 12.67 -9.59 -0.13
C VAL A 127 12.86 -10.76 -1.10
N ILE A 128 11.77 -11.37 -1.58
CA ILE A 128 11.86 -12.48 -2.54
C ILE A 128 12.56 -12.04 -3.82
N ARG A 129 12.25 -10.86 -4.34
CA ARG A 129 12.88 -10.40 -5.57
C ARG A 129 14.41 -10.29 -5.44
N LEU A 130 14.91 -9.85 -4.28
CA LEU A 130 16.34 -9.83 -3.98
C LEU A 130 16.92 -11.25 -3.79
N VAL A 131 16.15 -12.17 -3.21
CA VAL A 131 16.55 -13.58 -3.07
C VAL A 131 16.68 -14.25 -4.45
N GLU A 132 15.72 -14.02 -5.35
CA GLU A 132 15.77 -14.51 -6.73
C GLU A 132 17.03 -14.01 -7.46
N PHE A 133 17.35 -12.72 -7.33
CA PHE A 133 18.59 -12.16 -7.88
C PHE A 133 19.84 -12.81 -7.28
N ARG A 134 19.89 -13.03 -5.96
CA ARG A 134 21.01 -13.74 -5.33
C ARG A 134 21.15 -15.16 -5.87
N ILE A 135 20.06 -15.90 -6.02
CA ILE A 135 20.09 -17.27 -6.58
C ILE A 135 20.61 -17.23 -8.02
N PHE A 136 20.13 -16.28 -8.83
CA PHE A 136 20.62 -16.08 -10.18
C PHE A 136 22.12 -15.76 -10.22
N SER A 137 22.60 -14.89 -9.35
CA SER A 137 24.03 -14.57 -9.23
C SER A 137 24.87 -15.79 -8.84
N ILE A 138 24.36 -16.64 -7.95
CA ILE A 138 25.04 -17.88 -7.54
C ILE A 138 25.10 -18.87 -8.70
N LEU A 139 24.02 -19.01 -9.48
CA LEU A 139 24.01 -19.84 -10.70
C LEU A 139 25.08 -19.40 -11.70
N LEU A 140 25.20 -18.10 -11.96
CA LEU A 140 26.22 -17.54 -12.86
C LEU A 140 27.65 -17.76 -12.37
N SER A 141 27.86 -17.90 -11.06
CA SER A 141 29.18 -18.20 -10.48
C SER A 141 29.61 -19.67 -10.63
N GLY A 142 28.76 -20.53 -11.22
CA GLY A 142 29.08 -21.95 -11.49
C GLY A 142 28.69 -22.92 -10.37
N ALA A 143 27.81 -22.51 -9.45
CA ALA A 143 27.31 -23.40 -8.41
C ALA A 143 26.48 -24.56 -8.98
N PRO A 144 26.55 -25.77 -8.40
CA PRO A 144 25.82 -26.94 -8.89
C PRO A 144 24.31 -26.77 -8.71
N TYR A 145 23.56 -26.93 -9.80
CA TYR A 145 22.11 -26.74 -9.87
C TYR A 145 21.33 -27.58 -8.83
N SER A 146 21.79 -28.80 -8.54
CA SER A 146 21.17 -29.72 -7.58
C SER A 146 21.05 -29.15 -6.16
N SER A 147 21.97 -28.25 -5.77
CA SER A 147 21.94 -27.59 -4.46
C SER A 147 20.94 -26.42 -4.37
N LEU A 148 20.49 -25.90 -5.51
CA LEU A 148 19.64 -24.71 -5.60
C LEU A 148 18.17 -25.02 -5.88
N ILE A 149 17.85 -26.22 -6.40
CA ILE A 149 16.47 -26.68 -6.65
C ILE A 149 15.54 -26.47 -5.44
N PRO A 150 15.92 -26.86 -4.20
CA PRO A 150 15.03 -26.68 -3.05
C PRO A 150 14.73 -25.21 -2.76
N ILE A 151 15.73 -24.34 -2.91
CA ILE A 151 15.61 -22.90 -2.66
C ILE A 151 14.70 -22.27 -3.71
N LEU A 152 14.85 -22.65 -4.99
CA LEU A 152 13.99 -22.19 -6.08
C LEU A 152 12.52 -22.58 -5.87
N GLN A 153 12.26 -23.81 -5.44
CA GLN A 153 10.89 -24.27 -5.14
C GLN A 153 10.26 -23.50 -3.97
N ILE A 154 11.02 -23.26 -2.90
CA ILE A 154 10.55 -22.47 -1.76
C ILE A 154 10.27 -21.02 -2.19
N ALA A 155 11.18 -20.40 -2.94
CA ALA A 155 11.02 -19.03 -3.41
C ALA A 155 9.79 -18.90 -4.33
N ALA A 156 9.59 -19.84 -5.26
CA ALA A 156 8.43 -19.87 -6.15
C ALA A 156 7.12 -20.07 -5.36
N GLY A 157 7.09 -21.02 -4.42
CA GLY A 157 5.92 -21.24 -3.56
C GLY A 157 5.57 -20.02 -2.71
N LEU A 158 6.58 -19.35 -2.15
CA LEU A 158 6.39 -18.14 -1.34
C LEU A 158 5.90 -16.96 -2.21
N ARG A 159 6.42 -16.82 -3.44
CA ARG A 159 5.96 -15.80 -4.39
C ARG A 159 4.49 -15.98 -4.74
N LEU A 160 4.06 -17.22 -5.00
CA LEU A 160 2.65 -17.54 -5.24
C LEU A 160 1.78 -17.24 -4.03
N ALA A 161 2.22 -17.62 -2.83
CA ALA A 161 1.49 -17.35 -1.59
C ALA A 161 1.34 -15.85 -1.33
N ILE A 162 2.37 -15.05 -1.59
CA ILE A 162 2.34 -13.58 -1.48
C ILE A 162 1.37 -12.99 -2.52
N GLY A 163 1.42 -13.45 -3.76
CA GLY A 163 0.51 -13.02 -4.81
C GLY A 163 -0.96 -13.29 -4.44
N LEU A 164 -1.24 -14.49 -3.92
CA LEU A 164 -2.57 -14.86 -3.46
C LEU A 164 -3.02 -14.01 -2.28
N ALA A 165 -2.19 -13.89 -1.23
CA ALA A 165 -2.50 -13.11 -0.03
C ALA A 165 -2.72 -11.63 -0.37
N GLY A 166 -1.88 -11.05 -1.24
CA GLY A 166 -1.99 -9.67 -1.68
C GLY A 166 -3.25 -9.44 -2.51
N SER A 167 -3.61 -10.37 -3.39
CA SER A 167 -4.84 -10.28 -4.20
C SER A 167 -6.09 -10.34 -3.31
N VAL A 168 -6.15 -11.32 -2.40
CA VAL A 168 -7.27 -11.46 -1.46
C VAL A 168 -7.38 -10.22 -0.58
N ALA A 169 -6.27 -9.72 -0.03
CA ALA A 169 -6.26 -8.52 0.78
C ALA A 169 -6.74 -7.29 -0.01
N THR A 170 -6.34 -7.14 -1.27
CA THR A 170 -6.81 -6.06 -2.14
C THR A 170 -8.33 -6.13 -2.32
N ILE A 171 -8.87 -7.32 -2.61
CA ILE A 171 -10.32 -7.52 -2.76
C ILE A 171 -11.07 -7.18 -1.46
N VAL A 172 -10.60 -7.67 -0.31
CA VAL A 172 -11.21 -7.39 1.00
C VAL A 172 -11.16 -5.90 1.32
N ALA A 173 -10.03 -5.25 1.01
CA ALA A 173 -9.85 -3.83 1.24
C ALA A 173 -10.79 -2.99 0.35
N LEU A 174 -10.92 -3.34 -0.94
CA LEU A 174 -11.86 -2.73 -1.89
C LEU A 174 -13.32 -2.95 -1.48
N PHE A 175 -13.68 -4.14 -1.04
CA PHE A 175 -15.02 -4.42 -0.49
C PHE A 175 -15.32 -3.51 0.71
N GLY A 176 -14.34 -3.30 1.59
CA GLY A 176 -14.45 -2.33 2.68
C GLY A 176 -14.60 -0.88 2.23
N LEU A 177 -14.22 -0.55 0.99
CA LEU A 177 -14.45 0.77 0.40
C LEU A 177 -15.84 0.93 -0.23
N THR A 178 -16.45 -0.14 -0.73
CA THR A 178 -17.69 -0.08 -1.51
C THR A 178 -18.93 -0.37 -0.68
N ARG A 179 -18.79 -0.95 0.51
CA ARG A 179 -19.93 -1.20 1.40
C ARG A 179 -20.60 0.12 1.82
N PRO A 180 -21.91 0.28 1.61
CA PRO A 180 -22.64 1.46 2.08
C PRO A 180 -22.67 1.49 3.60
N ALA A 181 -22.49 2.69 4.17
CA ALA A 181 -22.62 2.93 5.59
C ALA A 181 -24.10 2.73 5.99
N GLY A 182 -24.41 1.77 6.86
CA GLY A 182 -25.76 1.61 7.42
C GLY A 182 -26.57 0.36 7.06
N LEU A 183 -25.96 -0.74 6.60
CA LEU A 183 -26.61 -2.07 6.60
C LEU A 183 -26.05 -2.94 7.73
N GLY A 184 -26.29 -2.49 8.96
CA GLY A 184 -26.11 -3.23 10.21
C GLY A 184 -27.46 -3.44 10.87
#